data_AF-A0A7S0ST16-F1
#
_entry.id   AF-A0A7S0ST16-F1
#
_cell.length_a   1.000
_cell.length_b   1.000
_cell.length_c   1.000
_cell.angle_alpha   90.00
_cell.angle_beta   90.00
_cell.angle_gamma   90.00
#
_symmetry.space_group_name_H-M   'P 1'
#
loop_
_entity.id
_entity.type
_entity.pdbx_description
1 polymer ?
#
loop_
_entity_poly.entity_id
_entity_poly.type
_entity_poly.pdbx_seq_one_letter_code
_entity_poly.pdbx_strand_id
1 'polypeptide(L)'
;KQYDLVIGADGAYSGTRDALLRKERICFSKKYIEHGYKELCIPPVIKNGVAEYALDDPNGLHIWPRGKLMLVALPNADKSFTATLFAPYQGSDGFESVDKNNNDQIMDYFTNHFPDVVDIMPSLCDDFSTNPVGSLVTIKVSPWNCGRVVLIGDAAHAVVPFYGQGMNA
;
A
#
# COMPACT_ATOMS: atom_id res chain seq x y z
N LYS A 1 -3.08 -16.29 -32.41
CA LYS A 1 -1.63 -16.59 -32.32
C LYS A 1 -1.43 -17.85 -31.50
N GLN A 2 -0.49 -18.70 -31.88
CA GLN A 2 -0.13 -19.91 -31.13
C GLN A 2 1.17 -19.64 -30.37
N TYR A 3 1.25 -20.12 -29.12
CA TYR A 3 2.41 -19.95 -28.26
C TYR A 3 2.78 -21.31 -27.64
N ASP A 4 4.07 -21.52 -27.41
CA ASP A 4 4.59 -22.75 -26.80
C ASP A 4 4.61 -22.68 -25.27
N LEU A 5 4.75 -21.49 -24.70
CA LEU A 5 4.68 -21.21 -23.28
C LEU A 5 4.11 -19.80 -23.05
N VAL A 6 3.29 -19.64 -22.02
CA VAL A 6 2.78 -18.34 -21.55
C VAL A 6 3.10 -18.21 -20.06
N ILE A 7 3.77 -17.12 -19.69
CA ILE A 7 4.10 -16.78 -18.30
C ILE A 7 3.24 -15.59 -17.89
N GLY A 8 2.29 -15.81 -16.98
CA GLY A 8 1.46 -14.77 -16.37
C GLY A 8 2.20 -14.11 -15.21
N ALA A 9 2.84 -12.98 -15.50
CA ALA A 9 3.49 -12.08 -14.52
C ALA A 9 2.79 -10.71 -14.49
N ASP A 10 1.46 -10.71 -14.70
CA ASP A 10 0.60 -9.55 -14.95
C ASP A 10 -0.12 -9.04 -13.69
N GLY A 11 0.47 -9.29 -12.51
CA GLY A 11 0.09 -8.70 -11.24
C GLY A 11 -1.19 -9.26 -10.60
N ALA A 12 -1.61 -8.64 -9.49
CA ALA A 12 -2.73 -9.12 -8.68
C ALA A 12 -4.05 -9.22 -9.47
N TYR A 13 -4.24 -8.37 -10.48
CA TYR A 13 -5.41 -8.35 -11.37
C TYR A 13 -5.14 -9.06 -12.71
N SER A 14 -4.34 -10.14 -12.67
CA SER A 14 -3.93 -10.96 -13.82
C SER A 14 -5.07 -11.39 -14.74
N GLY A 15 -5.01 -10.95 -16.00
CA GLY A 15 -5.88 -11.43 -17.07
C GLY A 15 -5.52 -12.85 -17.52
N THR A 16 -4.25 -13.23 -17.36
CA THR A 16 -3.76 -14.60 -17.63
C THR A 16 -4.40 -15.60 -16.68
N ARG A 17 -4.43 -15.29 -15.38
CA ARG A 17 -5.14 -16.10 -14.38
C ARG A 17 -6.63 -16.18 -14.69
N ASP A 18 -7.28 -15.06 -15.00
CA ASP A 18 -8.72 -15.06 -15.31
C ASP A 18 -9.05 -15.92 -16.53
N ALA A 19 -8.15 -15.98 -17.52
CA ALA A 19 -8.29 -16.89 -18.66
C ALA A 19 -8.14 -18.37 -18.26
N LEU A 20 -7.24 -18.69 -17.33
CA LEU A 20 -7.06 -20.04 -16.79
C LEU A 20 -8.29 -20.49 -15.98
N LEU A 21 -8.82 -19.64 -15.10
CA LEU A 21 -9.98 -19.94 -14.24
C LEU A 21 -11.24 -20.30 -15.04
N ARG A 22 -11.39 -19.76 -16.26
CA ARG A 22 -12.53 -20.07 -17.13
C ARG A 22 -12.43 -21.41 -17.85
N LYS A 23 -11.21 -21.96 -18.00
CA LYS A 23 -10.96 -23.14 -18.83
C LYS A 23 -10.70 -24.40 -18.03
N GLU A 24 -10.19 -24.24 -16.81
CA GLU A 24 -9.58 -25.34 -16.07
C GLU A 24 -10.12 -25.42 -14.64
N ARG A 25 -9.99 -26.60 -14.02
CA ARG A 25 -10.40 -26.84 -12.63
C ARG A 25 -9.33 -26.34 -11.65
N ILE A 26 -9.23 -25.02 -11.51
CA ILE A 26 -8.27 -24.36 -10.62
C ILE A 26 -9.00 -23.85 -9.37
N CYS A 27 -8.42 -24.10 -8.19
CA CYS A 27 -8.85 -23.48 -6.95
C CYS A 27 -8.40 -22.02 -6.91
N PHE A 28 -9.34 -21.11 -6.64
CA PHE A 28 -9.08 -19.68 -6.55
C PHE A 28 -9.80 -19.07 -5.36
N SER A 29 -9.08 -18.23 -4.62
CA SER A 29 -9.68 -17.32 -3.65
C SER A 29 -9.14 -15.91 -3.82
N LYS A 30 -10.04 -14.93 -3.69
CA LYS A 30 -9.74 -13.51 -3.67
C LYS A 30 -10.46 -12.91 -2.47
N LYS A 31 -9.71 -12.34 -1.54
CA LYS A 31 -10.25 -11.74 -0.32
C LYS A 31 -9.70 -10.32 -0.18
N TYR A 32 -10.59 -9.34 -0.26
CA TYR A 32 -10.28 -7.98 0.19
C TYR A 32 -10.29 -7.95 1.71
N ILE A 33 -9.33 -7.24 2.30
CA ILE A 33 -9.35 -6.96 3.75
C ILE A 33 -10.06 -5.64 4.01
N GLU A 34 -10.46 -5.44 5.27
CA GLU A 34 -11.21 -4.25 5.71
C GLU A 34 -10.35 -2.97 5.69
N HIS A 35 -9.03 -3.11 5.60
CA HIS A 35 -8.08 -2.01 5.53
C HIS A 35 -7.80 -1.59 4.10
N GLY A 36 -7.75 -0.28 3.90
CA GLY A 36 -7.12 0.34 2.76
C GLY A 36 -5.74 0.89 3.12
N TYR A 37 -5.09 1.52 2.15
CA TYR A 37 -3.90 2.31 2.40
C TYR A 37 -3.95 3.66 1.66
N LYS A 38 -3.24 4.65 2.19
CA LYS A 38 -2.99 5.92 1.51
C LYS A 38 -1.53 6.33 1.65
N GLU A 39 -0.96 6.87 0.58
CA GLU A 39 0.42 7.37 0.56
C GLU A 39 0.45 8.87 0.91
N LEU A 40 1.46 9.26 1.68
CA LEU A 40 1.72 10.60 2.18
C LEU A 40 3.22 10.89 2.05
N CYS A 41 3.60 12.18 2.03
CA CYS A 41 4.99 12.59 1.91
C CYS A 41 5.53 13.23 3.21
N ILE A 42 6.72 12.81 3.64
CA ILE A 42 7.54 13.56 4.60
C ILE A 42 8.71 14.17 3.81
N PRO A 43 8.69 15.47 3.49
CA PRO A 43 9.75 16.09 2.72
C PRO A 43 11.06 16.20 3.53
N PRO A 44 12.20 16.41 2.85
CA PRO A 44 13.44 16.74 3.53
C PRO A 44 13.33 18.08 4.26
N VAL A 45 14.10 18.23 5.34
CA VAL A 45 14.26 19.50 6.06
C VAL A 45 15.53 20.21 5.59
N ILE A 46 15.49 21.54 5.52
CA ILE A 46 16.67 22.34 5.18
C ILE A 46 17.34 22.80 6.47
N LYS A 47 18.56 22.30 6.73
CA LYS A 47 19.41 22.75 7.85
C LYS A 47 20.70 23.32 7.29
N ASN A 48 21.04 24.55 7.68
CA ASN A 48 22.23 25.26 7.20
C ASN A 48 22.38 25.30 5.66
N GLY A 49 21.24 25.39 4.94
CA GLY A 49 21.23 25.40 3.47
C GLY A 49 21.41 24.03 2.81
N VAL A 50 21.43 22.94 3.59
CA VAL A 50 21.57 21.56 3.10
C VAL A 50 20.29 20.79 3.41
N ALA A 51 19.82 20.02 2.43
CA ALA A 51 18.72 19.08 2.64
C ALA A 51 19.16 17.92 3.53
N GLU A 52 18.38 17.59 4.55
CA GLU A 52 18.58 16.48 5.47
C GLU A 52 17.27 15.71 5.64
N TYR A 53 17.36 14.46 6.10
CA TYR A 53 16.16 13.67 6.43
C TYR A 53 15.42 14.32 7.61
N ALA A 54 14.09 14.30 7.56
CA ALA A 54 13.25 14.84 8.64
C ALA A 54 13.22 13.98 9.91
N LEU A 55 13.52 12.68 9.78
CA LEU A 55 13.55 11.71 10.87
C LEU A 55 14.99 11.35 11.24
N ASP A 56 15.23 11.06 12.52
CA ASP A 56 16.57 10.88 13.09
C ASP A 56 17.35 9.68 12.52
N ASP A 57 16.65 8.59 12.16
CA ASP A 57 17.25 7.40 11.56
C ASP A 57 16.91 7.30 10.05
N PRO A 58 17.80 7.75 9.15
CA PRO A 58 17.54 7.69 7.72
C PRO A 58 17.65 6.28 7.12
N ASN A 59 18.13 5.29 7.88
CA ASN A 59 18.22 3.89 7.43
C ASN A 59 17.15 3.00 8.10
N GLY A 60 16.37 3.56 9.02
CA GLY A 60 15.34 2.87 9.77
C GLY A 60 14.03 2.72 8.99
N LEU A 61 13.30 1.65 9.31
CA LEU A 61 11.88 1.53 9.00
C LEU A 61 11.10 2.19 10.14
N HIS A 62 10.45 3.32 9.87
CA HIS A 62 9.69 4.04 10.89
C HIS A 62 8.25 3.53 10.93
N ILE A 63 7.74 3.22 12.13
CA ILE A 63 6.40 2.64 12.31
C ILE A 63 5.70 3.35 13.48
N TRP A 64 4.49 3.84 13.23
CA TRP A 64 3.59 4.38 14.26
C TRP A 64 2.35 3.48 14.40
N PRO A 65 2.34 2.54 15.37
CA PRO A 65 1.19 1.67 15.59
C PRO A 65 0.12 2.37 16.44
N ARG A 66 -1.15 2.28 16.05
CA ARG A 66 -2.33 2.79 16.78
C ARG A 66 -3.48 1.77 16.75
N GLY A 67 -3.18 0.52 17.08
CA GLY A 67 -4.14 -0.57 17.11
C GLY A 67 -4.66 -0.93 15.72
N LYS A 68 -5.80 -0.36 15.31
CA LYS A 68 -6.39 -0.59 13.98
C LYS A 68 -5.75 0.24 12.88
N LEU A 69 -5.00 1.28 13.24
CA LEU A 69 -4.26 2.12 12.31
C LEU A 69 -2.76 1.86 12.43
N MET A 70 -2.05 2.01 11.32
CA MET A 70 -0.60 1.93 11.28
C MET A 70 -0.07 2.87 10.21
N LEU A 71 0.86 3.74 10.56
CA LEU A 71 1.63 4.53 9.60
C LEU A 71 3.04 3.94 9.51
N VAL A 72 3.55 3.76 8.29
CA VAL A 72 4.91 3.25 8.04
C VAL A 72 5.61 4.21 7.09
N ALA A 73 6.85 4.61 7.36
CA ALA A 73 7.61 5.47 6.47
C ALA A 73 8.94 4.83 6.06
N LEU A 74 9.21 4.84 4.74
CA LEU A 74 10.46 4.36 4.16
C LEU A 74 11.26 5.51 3.55
N PRO A 75 12.59 5.56 3.75
CA PRO A 75 13.44 6.62 3.26
C PRO A 75 13.63 6.54 1.74
N ASN A 76 13.65 7.71 1.10
CA ASN A 76 14.01 7.89 -0.30
C ASN A 76 15.43 8.45 -0.44
N ALA A 77 16.02 8.32 -1.62
CA ALA A 77 17.38 8.81 -1.90
C ALA A 77 17.47 10.35 -1.93
N ASP A 78 16.36 11.04 -2.19
CA ASP A 78 16.24 12.50 -2.18
C ASP A 78 16.04 13.11 -0.79
N LYS A 79 16.15 12.28 0.25
CA LYS A 79 15.99 12.63 1.67
C LYS A 79 14.55 12.85 2.14
N SER A 80 13.56 12.59 1.29
CA SER A 80 12.16 12.45 1.71
C SER A 80 11.88 11.06 2.30
N PHE A 81 10.71 10.88 2.88
CA PHE A 81 10.13 9.56 3.14
C PHE A 81 8.77 9.43 2.46
N THR A 82 8.52 8.25 1.89
CA THR A 82 7.17 7.83 1.51
C THR A 82 6.54 7.18 2.72
N ALA A 83 5.46 7.79 3.22
CA ALA A 83 4.69 7.27 4.34
C ALA A 83 3.39 6.62 3.84
N THR A 84 3.05 5.46 4.39
CA THR A 84 1.85 4.70 4.05
C THR A 84 0.99 4.54 5.30
N LEU A 85 -0.19 5.15 5.28
CA LEU A 85 -1.21 4.98 6.31
C LEU A 85 -2.08 3.77 5.97
N PHE A 86 -2.13 2.79 6.85
CA PHE A 86 -3.09 1.69 6.85
C PHE A 86 -4.19 1.99 7.87
N ALA A 87 -5.43 2.02 7.40
CA ALA A 87 -6.62 2.23 8.24
C ALA A 87 -7.81 1.44 7.65
N PRO A 88 -8.81 1.08 8.47
CA PRO A 88 -10.03 0.49 7.93
C PRO A 88 -10.75 1.46 6.98
N TYR A 89 -11.53 0.96 6.03
CA TYR A 89 -12.41 1.83 5.24
C TYR A 89 -13.47 2.49 6.12
N GLN A 90 -14.08 1.71 7.00
CA GLN A 90 -15.24 2.09 7.82
C GLN A 90 -14.91 2.17 9.32
N GLY A 91 -15.81 2.78 10.08
CA GLY A 91 -15.70 2.95 11.52
C GLY A 91 -15.22 4.35 11.91
N SER A 92 -15.17 4.64 13.21
CA SER A 92 -14.78 5.96 13.74
C SER A 92 -13.39 6.40 13.28
N ASP A 93 -12.47 5.45 13.15
CA ASP A 93 -11.06 5.71 12.84
C ASP A 93 -10.73 5.35 11.37
N GLY A 94 -11.74 5.06 10.56
CA GLY A 94 -11.59 4.64 9.17
C GLY A 94 -11.51 5.80 8.18
N PHE A 95 -11.14 5.53 6.94
CA PHE A 95 -11.03 6.57 5.90
C PHE A 95 -12.37 7.28 5.62
N GLU A 96 -13.50 6.58 5.73
CA GLU A 96 -14.83 7.14 5.47
C GLU A 96 -15.33 8.08 6.59
N SER A 97 -14.68 8.12 7.75
CA SER A 97 -15.04 9.07 8.82
C SER A 97 -14.46 10.47 8.63
N VAL A 98 -13.58 10.65 7.65
CA VAL A 98 -12.91 11.93 7.35
C VAL A 98 -13.35 12.42 5.97
N ASP A 99 -13.95 13.61 5.89
CA ASP A 99 -14.18 14.26 4.60
C ASP A 99 -12.84 14.69 4.01
N LYS A 100 -12.41 14.02 2.94
CA LYS A 100 -11.16 14.29 2.25
C LYS A 100 -11.07 15.69 1.62
N ASN A 101 -12.19 16.42 1.50
CA ASN A 101 -12.18 17.81 1.00
C ASN A 101 -12.19 18.83 2.15
N ASN A 102 -12.13 18.39 3.39
CA ASN A 102 -12.12 19.23 4.57
C ASN A 102 -10.79 19.12 5.32
N ASN A 103 -9.92 20.12 5.14
CA ASN A 103 -8.60 20.15 5.75
C ASN A 103 -8.64 20.11 7.29
N ASP A 104 -9.65 20.72 7.93
CA ASP A 104 -9.74 20.72 9.39
C ASP A 104 -10.00 19.31 9.92
N GLN A 105 -10.87 18.53 9.26
CA GLN A 105 -11.11 17.13 9.65
C GLN A 105 -9.89 16.23 9.43
N ILE A 106 -9.14 16.47 8.36
CA ILE A 106 -7.89 15.73 8.10
C ILE A 106 -6.89 16.06 9.21
N MET A 107 -6.70 17.34 9.53
CA MET A 107 -5.79 17.77 10.59
C MET A 107 -6.21 17.23 11.96
N ASP A 108 -7.51 17.25 12.29
CA ASP A 108 -8.03 16.68 13.53
C ASP A 108 -7.76 15.17 13.61
N TYR A 109 -7.98 14.43 12.53
CA TYR A 109 -7.71 12.99 12.46
C TYR A 109 -6.24 12.69 12.75
N PHE A 110 -5.31 13.38 12.08
CA PHE A 110 -3.87 13.17 12.31
C PHE A 110 -3.40 13.71 13.66
N THR A 111 -3.93 14.83 14.15
CA THR A 111 -3.57 15.35 15.48
C THR A 111 -4.01 14.39 16.58
N ASN A 112 -5.17 13.75 16.44
CA ASN A 112 -5.68 12.79 17.43
C ASN A 112 -4.94 11.45 17.40
N HIS A 113 -4.53 10.97 16.23
CA HIS A 113 -3.91 9.65 16.08
C HIS A 113 -2.38 9.67 15.99
N PHE A 114 -1.79 10.70 15.38
CA PHE A 114 -0.37 10.82 15.02
C PHE A 114 0.15 12.26 15.23
N PRO A 115 0.05 12.84 16.45
CA PRO A 115 0.38 14.25 16.67
C PRO A 115 1.82 14.62 16.27
N ASP A 116 2.75 13.68 16.38
CA ASP A 116 4.17 13.85 16.07
C ASP A 116 4.50 13.88 14.57
N VAL A 117 3.57 13.43 13.70
CA VAL A 117 3.80 13.43 12.24
C VAL A 117 3.25 14.67 11.55
N VAL A 118 2.34 15.39 12.21
CA VAL A 118 1.67 16.58 11.65
C VAL A 118 2.70 17.66 11.28
N ASP A 119 3.64 17.93 12.19
CA ASP A 119 4.64 18.99 12.00
C ASP A 119 5.66 18.69 10.89
N ILE A 120 5.83 17.40 10.54
CA ILE A 120 6.80 16.95 9.53
C ILE A 120 6.15 16.66 8.16
N MET A 121 4.82 16.77 8.04
CA MET A 121 4.07 16.52 6.80
C MET A 121 3.35 17.79 6.32
N PRO A 122 4.04 18.79 5.76
CA PRO A 122 3.41 20.04 5.34
C PRO A 122 2.40 19.87 4.20
N SER A 123 2.50 18.80 3.39
CA SER A 123 1.57 18.45 2.31
C SER A 123 0.43 17.53 2.75
N LEU A 124 0.27 17.27 4.05
CA LEU A 124 -0.63 16.25 4.59
C LEU A 124 -2.06 16.32 4.03
N CYS A 125 -2.68 17.50 4.06
CA CYS A 125 -4.05 17.67 3.58
C CYS A 125 -4.17 17.46 2.07
N ASP A 126 -3.21 17.96 1.29
CA ASP A 126 -3.20 17.80 -0.15
C ASP A 126 -3.03 16.32 -0.51
N ASP A 127 -2.00 15.66 0.03
CA ASP A 127 -1.74 14.23 -0.17
C ASP A 127 -2.95 13.39 0.23
N PHE A 128 -3.56 13.68 1.39
CA PHE A 128 -4.75 12.97 1.85
C PHE A 128 -5.96 13.23 0.96
N SER A 129 -6.13 14.42 0.40
CA SER A 129 -7.28 14.73 -0.46
C SER A 129 -7.15 14.09 -1.86
N THR A 130 -5.96 14.17 -2.45
CA THR A 130 -5.70 13.78 -3.83
C THR A 130 -5.43 12.30 -3.99
N ASN A 131 -4.68 11.69 -3.07
CA ASN A 131 -4.26 10.30 -3.23
C ASN A 131 -5.45 9.37 -2.96
N PRO A 132 -5.73 8.40 -3.84
CA PRO A 132 -6.84 7.47 -3.64
C PRO A 132 -6.55 6.52 -2.48
N VAL A 133 -7.62 6.01 -1.85
CA VAL A 133 -7.49 4.91 -0.90
C VAL A 133 -7.31 3.61 -1.67
N GLY A 134 -6.14 3.01 -1.60
CA GLY A 134 -5.82 1.74 -2.23
C GLY A 134 -6.42 0.55 -1.49
N SER A 135 -6.89 -0.45 -2.23
CA SER A 135 -7.45 -1.68 -1.65
C SER A 135 -6.39 -2.75 -1.48
N LEU A 136 -6.47 -3.49 -0.37
CA LEU A 136 -5.56 -4.59 -0.07
C LEU A 136 -6.26 -5.94 -0.29
N VAL A 137 -5.62 -6.82 -1.06
CA VAL A 137 -6.20 -8.09 -1.48
C VAL A 137 -5.25 -9.25 -1.21
N THR A 138 -5.80 -10.36 -0.75
CA THR A 138 -5.12 -11.67 -0.72
C THR A 138 -5.68 -12.55 -1.82
N ILE A 139 -4.81 -13.09 -2.66
CA ILE A 139 -5.14 -14.03 -3.72
C ILE A 139 -4.40 -15.34 -3.48
N LYS A 140 -5.13 -16.45 -3.57
CA LYS A 140 -4.55 -17.79 -3.59
C LYS A 140 -5.04 -18.53 -4.81
N VAL A 141 -4.11 -19.11 -5.56
CA VAL A 141 -4.38 -19.95 -6.73
C VAL A 141 -3.75 -21.32 -6.50
N SER A 142 -4.40 -22.40 -6.92
CA SER A 142 -3.77 -23.72 -7.03
C SER A 142 -4.48 -24.60 -8.05
N PRO A 143 -3.77 -25.29 -8.96
CA PRO A 143 -2.33 -25.17 -9.22
C PRO A 143 -1.96 -23.83 -9.91
N TRP A 144 -0.69 -23.44 -9.87
CA TRP A 144 -0.18 -22.23 -10.56
C TRP A 144 0.11 -22.43 -12.04
N ASN A 145 -0.09 -23.64 -12.56
CA ASN A 145 0.14 -23.95 -13.96
C ASN A 145 -0.98 -24.83 -14.50
N CYS A 146 -1.18 -24.74 -15.81
CA CYS A 146 -1.98 -25.70 -16.57
C CYS A 146 -1.47 -25.77 -18.01
N GLY A 147 -1.07 -26.96 -18.45
CA GLY A 147 -0.54 -27.18 -19.80
C GLY A 147 0.67 -26.29 -20.10
N ARG A 148 0.49 -25.33 -21.01
CA ARG A 148 1.53 -24.39 -21.48
C ARG A 148 1.48 -23.03 -20.77
N VAL A 149 0.71 -22.90 -19.69
CA VAL A 149 0.56 -21.63 -18.97
C VAL A 149 1.03 -21.80 -17.53
N VAL A 150 1.82 -20.85 -17.04
CA VAL A 150 2.27 -20.75 -15.65
C VAL A 150 2.07 -19.33 -15.14
N LEU A 151 1.68 -19.18 -13.87
CA LEU A 151 1.55 -17.91 -13.16
C LEU A 151 2.73 -17.74 -12.19
N ILE A 152 3.23 -16.51 -12.07
CA ILE A 152 4.30 -16.14 -11.13
C ILE A 152 3.99 -14.81 -10.43
N GLY A 153 4.58 -14.59 -9.25
CA GLY A 153 4.40 -13.37 -8.46
C GLY A 153 2.93 -13.14 -8.08
N ASP A 154 2.50 -11.88 -8.04
CA ASP A 154 1.14 -11.50 -7.65
C ASP A 154 0.03 -12.10 -8.52
N ALA A 155 0.34 -12.51 -9.75
CA ALA A 155 -0.63 -13.23 -10.59
C ALA A 155 -1.02 -14.58 -9.96
N ALA A 156 -0.07 -15.23 -9.29
CA ALA A 156 -0.24 -16.49 -8.57
C ALA A 156 -0.61 -16.29 -7.08
N HIS A 157 0.01 -15.32 -6.40
CA HIS A 157 -0.03 -15.20 -4.94
C HIS A 157 0.06 -13.74 -4.42
N ALA A 158 -0.91 -12.88 -4.77
CA ALA A 158 -0.98 -11.54 -4.15
C ALA A 158 -1.23 -11.63 -2.63
N VAL A 159 -0.41 -10.95 -1.84
CA VAL A 159 -0.49 -10.92 -0.38
C VAL A 159 -0.57 -9.49 0.15
N VAL A 160 -1.15 -9.34 1.33
CA VAL A 160 -1.21 -8.04 2.01
C VAL A 160 0.21 -7.59 2.42
N PRO A 161 0.53 -6.28 2.32
CA PRO A 161 1.91 -5.78 2.37
C PRO A 161 2.51 -5.69 3.78
N PHE A 162 1.84 -6.20 4.82
CA PHE A 162 2.26 -6.03 6.22
C PHE A 162 3.61 -6.65 6.57
N TYR A 163 4.15 -7.54 5.73
CA TYR A 163 5.46 -8.16 5.90
C TYR A 163 6.51 -7.68 4.88
N GLY A 164 6.14 -6.82 3.92
CA GLY A 164 7.07 -6.34 2.89
C GLY A 164 7.66 -7.45 1.99
N GLN A 165 7.02 -8.62 1.91
CA GLN A 165 7.56 -9.80 1.22
C GLN A 165 7.01 -10.02 -0.20
N GLY A 166 6.02 -9.25 -0.66
CA GLY A 166 5.37 -9.50 -1.96
C GLY A 166 6.37 -9.52 -3.14
N MET A 167 7.23 -8.50 -3.24
CA MET A 167 8.26 -8.41 -4.28
C MET A 167 9.39 -9.45 -4.11
N ASN A 168 9.67 -9.88 -2.87
CA ASN A 168 10.77 -10.79 -2.55
C ASN A 168 10.40 -12.26 -2.76
N ALA A 169 9.11 -12.58 -2.78
CA ALA A 169 8.56 -13.94 -2.83
C ALA A 169 8.52 -14.54 -4.24
#